data_AF-A0A7X7E9C3-F1
#
_entry.id   AF-A0A7X7E9C3-F1
#
_cell.length_a   1.000
_cell.length_b   1.000
_cell.length_c   1.000
_cell.angle_alpha   90.00
_cell.angle_beta   90.00
_cell.angle_gamma   90.00
#
_symmetry.space_group_name_H-M   'P 1'
#
loop_
_entity.id
_entity.type
_entity.pdbx_description
1 polymer ?
#
loop_
_entity_poly.entity_id
_entity_poly.type
_entity_poly.pdbx_seq_one_letter_code
_entity_poly.pdbx_strand_id
1 'polypeptide(L)'
;VFDYKTGSIPSKSAIGTGEALQLPLYLMALEAGRAGAAVGGGAYLGLSTKTRSGVVRAGSEEPLGSERREYRVLDDEDAGRLFEAVREVAMSAVEGVRSGIIEPRPERSCPSWCELGPVCRARRGGHRW
;
A
#
# COMPACT_ATOMS: atom_id res chain seq x y z
N VAL A 1 -10.04 -0.46 9.09
CA VAL A 1 -8.80 0.28 9.46
C VAL A 1 -8.83 1.66 8.81
N PHE A 2 -8.49 2.72 9.53
CA PHE A 2 -8.34 4.06 8.94
C PHE A 2 -6.91 4.56 9.18
N ASP A 3 -6.25 5.02 8.11
CA ASP A 3 -4.88 5.56 8.14
C ASP A 3 -4.90 7.03 7.71
N TYR A 4 -4.63 7.93 8.66
CA TYR A 4 -4.70 9.36 8.43
C TYR A 4 -3.40 9.87 7.82
N LYS A 5 -3.49 10.57 6.70
CA LYS A 5 -2.35 11.14 5.98
C LYS A 5 -2.46 12.66 5.89
N THR A 6 -1.32 13.33 6.08
CA THR A 6 -1.18 14.78 5.88
C THR A 6 -0.84 15.14 4.43
N GLY A 7 -0.15 14.23 3.72
CA GLY A 7 0.20 14.34 2.30
C GLY A 7 -0.83 13.72 1.36
N SER A 8 -0.40 13.45 0.12
CA SER A 8 -1.22 12.72 -0.85
C SER A 8 -1.47 11.29 -0.38
N ILE A 9 -2.65 10.77 -0.70
CA ILE A 9 -3.02 9.38 -0.48
C ILE A 9 -2.94 8.62 -1.81
N PRO A 10 -2.60 7.32 -1.80
CA PRO A 10 -2.61 6.50 -3.00
C PRO A 10 -4.06 6.34 -3.53
N SER A 11 -4.19 6.08 -4.83
CA SER A 11 -5.49 5.75 -5.43
C SER A 11 -5.93 4.34 -5.02
N LYS A 12 -7.24 4.07 -5.09
CA LYS A 12 -7.83 2.78 -4.72
C LYS A 12 -7.36 1.61 -5.60
N SER A 13 -6.89 1.91 -6.82
CA SER A 13 -6.31 0.92 -7.74
C SER A 13 -4.85 0.61 -7.43
N ALA A 14 -4.11 1.53 -6.79
CA ALA A 14 -2.75 1.28 -6.34
C ALA A 14 -2.69 0.44 -5.05
N ILE A 15 -3.79 0.35 -4.29
CA ILE A 15 -3.87 -0.46 -3.07
C ILE A 15 -3.65 -1.94 -3.40
N GLY A 16 -2.58 -2.50 -2.84
CA GLY A 16 -2.16 -3.88 -3.08
C GLY A 16 -1.00 -4.04 -4.07
N THR A 17 -0.58 -2.96 -4.72
CA THR A 17 0.64 -2.96 -5.54
C THR A 17 1.85 -2.62 -4.67
N GLY A 18 3.06 -2.68 -5.25
CA GLY A 18 4.29 -2.24 -4.58
C GLY A 18 4.33 -0.76 -4.17
N GLU A 19 3.33 0.05 -4.54
CA GLU A 19 3.20 1.46 -4.17
C GLU A 19 2.39 1.67 -2.87
N ALA A 20 1.44 0.78 -2.55
CA ALA A 20 0.54 0.94 -1.41
C ALA A 20 0.20 -0.40 -0.73
N LEU A 21 1.17 -0.92 0.02
CA LEU A 21 1.05 -2.16 0.79
C LEU A 21 0.57 -1.95 2.23
N GLN A 22 0.73 -0.74 2.78
CA GLN A 22 0.51 -0.46 4.19
C GLN A 22 -0.91 -0.84 4.65
N LEU A 23 -1.94 -0.40 3.94
CA LEU A 23 -3.32 -0.65 4.32
C LEU A 23 -3.69 -2.15 4.24
N PRO A 24 -3.45 -2.88 3.14
CA PRO A 24 -3.70 -4.32 3.09
C PRO A 24 -2.97 -5.12 4.18
N LEU A 25 -1.71 -4.79 4.48
CA LEU A 25 -0.96 -5.45 5.56
C LEU A 25 -1.63 -5.27 6.92
N TYR A 26 -2.22 -4.08 7.20
CA TYR A 26 -2.99 -3.87 8.43
C TYR A 26 -4.27 -4.69 8.48
N LEU A 27 -4.96 -4.85 7.35
CA LEU A 27 -6.16 -5.69 7.27
C LEU A 27 -5.82 -7.15 7.53
N MET A 28 -4.76 -7.66 6.89
CA MET A 28 -4.27 -9.04 7.10
C MET A 28 -3.86 -9.27 8.56
N ALA A 29 -3.14 -8.33 9.17
CA ALA A 29 -2.74 -8.43 10.58
C ALA A 29 -3.97 -8.45 11.51
N LEU A 30 -4.99 -7.65 11.20
CA LEU A 30 -6.23 -7.60 11.97
C LEU A 30 -7.05 -8.89 11.83
N GLU A 31 -7.12 -9.48 10.63
CA GLU A 31 -7.77 -10.79 10.41
C GLU A 31 -7.04 -11.90 11.16
N ALA A 32 -5.71 -11.93 11.09
CA ALA A 32 -4.90 -12.93 11.80
C ALA A 32 -5.01 -12.81 13.33
N GLY A 33 -5.16 -11.58 13.85
CA GLY A 33 -5.24 -11.31 15.29
C GLY A 33 -6.64 -11.46 15.89
N ARG A 34 -7.69 -11.63 15.09
CA ARG A 34 -9.08 -11.72 15.56
C ARG A 34 -9.79 -12.92 14.97
N ALA A 35 -9.63 -14.08 15.62
CA ALA A 35 -10.37 -15.28 15.25
C ALA A 35 -11.88 -15.01 15.24
N GLY A 36 -12.52 -15.15 14.07
CA GLY A 36 -13.97 -15.04 13.89
C GLY A 36 -14.51 -13.64 13.56
N ALA A 37 -13.67 -12.60 13.46
CA ALA A 37 -14.13 -11.27 13.03
C ALA A 37 -13.75 -11.01 11.58
N ALA A 38 -14.75 -10.94 10.68
CA ALA A 38 -14.53 -10.52 9.31
C ALA A 38 -14.10 -9.04 9.29
N VAL A 39 -12.92 -8.75 8.73
CA VAL A 39 -12.44 -7.38 8.60
C VAL A 39 -13.14 -6.73 7.42
N GLY A 40 -14.06 -5.80 7.72
CA GLY A 40 -14.88 -5.14 6.70
C GLY A 40 -14.12 -4.25 5.70
N GLY A 41 -12.86 -3.88 6.00
CA GLY A 41 -12.00 -3.13 5.08
C GLY A 41 -11.26 -1.96 5.74
N GLY A 42 -10.81 -1.01 4.92
CA GLY A 42 -10.15 0.18 5.41
C GLY A 42 -9.83 1.22 4.34
N ALA A 43 -9.34 2.38 4.78
CA ALA A 43 -9.02 3.51 3.91
C ALA A 43 -7.90 4.40 4.43
N TYR A 44 -7.25 5.07 3.49
CA TYR A 44 -6.48 6.27 3.71
C TYR A 44 -7.41 7.49 3.77
N LEU A 45 -7.17 8.37 4.74
CA LEU A 45 -7.92 9.62 4.93
C LEU A 45 -6.95 10.81 4.80
N GLY A 46 -7.07 11.58 3.72
CA GLY A 46 -6.27 12.78 3.49
C GLY A 46 -6.83 13.95 4.28
N LEU A 47 -6.13 14.39 5.33
CA LEU A 47 -6.61 15.46 6.23
C LEU A 47 -6.60 16.84 5.55
N SER A 48 -5.57 17.13 4.78
CA SER A 48 -5.38 18.41 4.08
C SER A 48 -6.27 18.53 2.84
N THR A 49 -6.40 17.43 2.09
CA THR A 49 -7.14 17.38 0.82
C THR A 49 -8.59 16.96 0.98
N LYS A 50 -9.00 16.50 2.17
CA LYS A 50 -10.33 15.92 2.45
C LYS A 50 -10.68 14.76 1.51
N THR A 51 -9.67 14.01 1.06
CA THR A 51 -9.83 12.87 0.16
C THR A 51 -9.86 11.55 0.93
N ARG A 52 -10.44 10.52 0.32
CA ARG A 52 -10.48 9.16 0.85
C ARG A 52 -10.06 8.18 -0.24
N SER A 53 -9.42 7.09 0.16
CA SER A 53 -9.15 6.00 -0.78
C SER A 53 -8.98 4.68 -0.05
N GLY A 54 -9.72 3.65 -0.45
CA GLY A 54 -9.75 2.42 0.33
C GLY A 54 -10.26 1.18 -0.39
N VAL A 55 -10.36 0.11 0.38
CA VAL A 55 -10.95 -1.17 0.00
C VAL A 55 -11.97 -1.58 1.06
N VAL A 56 -13.09 -2.16 0.64
CA VAL A 56 -14.16 -2.62 1.53
C VAL A 56 -14.67 -3.98 1.07
N ARG A 57 -15.00 -4.87 2.01
CA ARG A 57 -15.66 -6.14 1.70
C ARG A 57 -17.08 -5.89 1.19
N ALA A 58 -17.52 -6.67 0.23
CA ALA A 58 -18.91 -6.71 -0.18
C ALA A 58 -19.80 -7.03 1.04
N GLY A 59 -20.88 -6.27 1.23
CA GLY A 59 -21.76 -6.36 2.40
C GLY A 59 -21.31 -5.52 3.60
N SER A 60 -20.13 -4.88 3.56
CA SER A 60 -19.62 -4.01 4.64
C SER A 60 -19.64 -2.52 4.27
N GLU A 61 -20.35 -2.12 3.23
CA GLU A 61 -20.30 -0.75 2.69
C GLU A 61 -21.26 0.23 3.38
N GLU A 62 -22.21 -0.26 4.16
CA GLU A 62 -23.25 0.56 4.80
C GLU A 62 -22.67 1.74 5.61
N PRO A 63 -21.60 1.57 6.42
CA PRO A 63 -21.00 2.67 7.17
C PRO A 63 -20.30 3.74 6.29
N LEU A 64 -20.11 3.48 4.99
CA LEU A 64 -19.42 4.39 4.08
C LEU A 64 -20.32 5.50 3.52
N GLY A 65 -21.65 5.33 3.56
CA GLY A 65 -22.60 6.32 3.07
C GLY A 65 -22.33 6.79 1.62
N SER A 66 -22.33 8.12 1.41
CA SER A 66 -22.08 8.74 0.10
C SER A 66 -20.69 8.50 -0.47
N GLU A 67 -19.74 8.07 0.36
CA GLU A 67 -18.32 7.98 0.03
C GLU A 67 -17.96 6.66 -0.65
N ARG A 68 -18.92 5.78 -0.91
CA ARG A 68 -18.69 4.43 -1.46
C ARG A 68 -17.85 4.43 -2.73
N ARG A 69 -17.94 5.49 -3.55
CA ARG A 69 -17.16 5.64 -4.79
C ARG A 69 -15.65 5.76 -4.55
N GLU A 70 -15.22 6.18 -3.36
CA GLU A 70 -13.81 6.31 -2.99
C GLU A 70 -13.17 4.96 -2.62
N TYR A 71 -13.98 3.90 -2.54
CA TYR A 71 -13.56 2.56 -2.15
C TYR A 71 -13.66 1.61 -3.34
N ARG A 72 -12.78 0.62 -3.37
CA ARG A 72 -12.95 -0.57 -4.19
C ARG A 72 -13.67 -1.62 -3.36
N VAL A 73 -14.85 -2.04 -3.82
CA VAL A 73 -15.59 -3.14 -3.20
C VAL A 73 -14.96 -4.45 -3.66
N LEU A 74 -14.69 -5.35 -2.72
CA LEU A 74 -14.06 -6.64 -2.95
C LEU A 74 -15.01 -7.73 -2.46
N ASP A 75 -15.32 -8.70 -3.30
CA ASP A 75 -15.85 -9.97 -2.82
C ASP A 75 -14.74 -10.78 -2.12
N ASP A 76 -15.09 -11.96 -1.62
CA ASP A 76 -14.14 -12.79 -0.87
C ASP A 76 -12.99 -13.30 -1.74
N GLU A 77 -13.24 -13.55 -3.03
CA GLU A 77 -12.21 -13.99 -3.97
C GLU A 77 -11.25 -12.85 -4.30
N ASP A 78 -11.75 -11.67 -4.61
CA ASP A 78 -10.99 -10.45 -4.88
C ASP A 78 -10.14 -10.03 -3.68
N ALA A 79 -10.69 -10.14 -2.47
CA ALA A 79 -9.96 -9.84 -1.26
C ALA A 79 -8.89 -10.90 -0.96
N GLY A 80 -9.18 -12.18 -1.20
CA GLY A 80 -8.18 -13.25 -1.16
C GLY A 80 -7.02 -12.99 -2.14
N ARG A 81 -7.34 -12.64 -3.39
CA ARG A 81 -6.36 -12.25 -4.42
C ARG A 81 -5.54 -11.03 -4.02
N LEU A 82 -6.17 -10.01 -3.44
CA LEU A 82 -5.48 -8.83 -2.92
C LEU A 82 -4.45 -9.22 -1.83
N PHE A 83 -4.86 -10.04 -0.87
CA PHE A 83 -3.97 -10.45 0.23
C PHE A 83 -2.83 -11.35 -0.24
N GLU A 84 -3.09 -12.24 -1.20
CA GLU A 84 -2.03 -13.06 -1.79
C GLU A 84 -1.01 -12.18 -2.52
N ALA A 85 -1.46 -11.28 -3.40
CA ALA A 85 -0.57 -10.36 -4.12
C ALA A 85 0.27 -9.49 -3.17
N VAL A 86 -0.34 -8.97 -2.10
CA VAL A 86 0.36 -8.20 -1.06
C VAL A 86 1.40 -9.06 -0.34
N ARG A 87 1.04 -10.31 0.00
CA ARG A 87 1.95 -11.26 0.64
C ARG A 87 3.15 -11.55 -0.25
N GLU A 88 2.92 -11.83 -1.53
CA GLU A 88 3.99 -12.10 -2.50
C GLU A 88 4.95 -10.93 -2.61
N VAL A 89 4.43 -9.69 -2.74
CA VAL A 89 5.28 -8.49 -2.81
C VAL A 89 6.08 -8.31 -1.52
N ALA A 90 5.44 -8.46 -0.35
CA ALA A 90 6.12 -8.31 0.94
C ALA A 90 7.19 -9.37 1.16
N MET A 91 6.89 -10.64 0.85
CA MET A 91 7.83 -11.75 1.00
C MET A 91 9.00 -11.63 0.02
N SER A 92 8.76 -11.22 -1.22
CA SER A 92 9.81 -10.95 -2.21
C SER A 92 10.76 -9.82 -1.73
N ALA A 93 10.21 -8.75 -1.15
CA ALA A 93 11.01 -7.69 -0.56
C ALA A 93 11.86 -8.19 0.62
N VAL A 94 11.28 -8.97 1.54
CA VAL A 94 12.00 -9.56 2.69
C VAL A 94 13.10 -10.50 2.23
N GLU A 95 12.83 -11.34 1.24
CA GLU A 95 13.82 -12.26 0.68
C GLU A 95 14.97 -11.50 0.02
N GLY A 96 14.66 -10.46 -0.76
CA GLY A 96 15.67 -9.58 -1.34
C GLY A 96 16.58 -8.94 -0.29
N VAL A 97 16.02 -8.47 0.83
CA VAL A 97 16.79 -7.94 1.96
C VAL A 97 17.70 -9.02 2.56
N ARG A 98 17.18 -10.22 2.83
CA ARG A 98 17.94 -11.34 3.41
C ARG A 98 19.05 -11.84 2.49
N SER A 99 18.82 -11.80 1.19
CA SER A 99 19.78 -12.17 0.15
C SER A 99 20.78 -11.05 -0.17
N GLY A 100 20.72 -9.89 0.52
CA GLY A 100 21.67 -8.79 0.32
C GLY A 100 21.49 -8.03 -1.00
N ILE A 101 20.31 -8.08 -1.61
CA ILE A 101 20.00 -7.33 -2.83
C ILE A 101 19.82 -5.85 -2.49
N ILE A 102 20.91 -5.10 -2.60
CA ILE A 102 20.97 -3.65 -2.33
C ILE A 102 21.17 -2.81 -3.59
N GLU A 103 21.23 -3.45 -4.76
CA GLU A 103 21.42 -2.76 -6.03
C GLU A 103 20.25 -1.80 -6.33
N PRO A 104 20.55 -0.55 -6.73
CA PRO A 104 19.51 0.36 -7.19
C PRO A 104 18.72 -0.22 -8.35
N ARG A 105 17.40 -0.09 -8.30
CA ARG A 105 16.49 -0.54 -9.35
C ARG A 105 16.50 0.47 -10.52
N PRO A 106 17.07 0.14 -11.71
CA PRO A 106 17.23 1.09 -12.81
C PRO A 106 15.90 1.59 -13.39
N GLU A 107 14.84 0.81 -13.26
CA GLU A 107 13.49 1.14 -13.70
C GLU A 107 12.77 2.14 -12.77
N ARG A 108 13.35 2.47 -11.61
CA ARG A 108 12.75 3.38 -10.63
C ARG A 108 13.52 4.68 -10.53
N SER A 109 12.78 5.78 -10.53
CA SER A 109 13.34 7.10 -10.22
C SER A 109 13.63 7.22 -8.73
N CYS A 110 14.85 7.67 -8.40
CA CYS A 110 15.19 8.03 -7.03
C CYS A 110 14.30 9.20 -6.58
N PRO A 111 13.58 9.08 -5.45
CA PRO A 111 12.71 10.15 -5.00
C PRO A 111 13.51 11.38 -4.58
N SER A 112 12.92 12.58 -4.73
CA SER A 112 13.56 13.87 -4.42
C SER A 112 13.94 14.02 -2.94
N TRP A 113 13.25 13.31 -2.06
CA TRP A 113 13.49 13.31 -0.62
C TRP A 113 14.54 12.27 -0.16
N CYS A 114 15.17 11.52 -1.07
CA CYS A 114 16.19 10.52 -0.71
C CYS A 114 17.51 11.15 -0.27
N GLU A 115 17.79 11.11 1.03
CA GLU A 115 19.04 11.64 1.61
C GLU A 115 20.28 10.79 1.26
N LEU A 116 20.08 9.55 0.81
CA LEU A 116 21.16 8.63 0.43
C LEU A 116 21.65 8.84 -1.01
N GLY A 117 21.10 9.81 -1.74
CA GLY A 117 21.52 10.16 -3.10
C GLY A 117 23.04 10.29 -3.29
N PRO A 118 23.78 11.00 -2.41
CA PRO A 118 25.24 11.17 -2.53
C PRO A 118 26.06 9.88 -2.45
N VAL A 119 25.55 8.85 -1.77
CA VAL A 119 26.23 7.55 -1.61
C VAL A 119 25.66 6.47 -2.52
N CYS A 120 24.48 6.71 -3.11
CA CYS A 120 23.81 5.81 -4.02
C CYS A 120 24.57 5.73 -5.36
N ARG A 121 24.87 4.51 -5.81
CA ARG A 121 25.65 4.26 -7.03
C ARG A 121 24.78 4.12 -8.29
N ALA A 122 23.49 4.47 -8.22
CA ALA A 122 22.57 4.42 -9.35
C ALA A 122 22.98 5.35 -10.51
N ARG A 123 23.73 6.42 -10.21
CA ARG A 123 24.15 7.45 -11.19
C ARG A 123 25.65 7.40 -11.46
N ARG A 124 26.21 6.24 -11.81
CA ARG A 124 27.60 6.20 -12.33
C ARG A 124 27.61 6.78 -13.77
N GLY A 125 27.80 8.10 -13.89
CA GLY A 125 28.01 8.79 -15.18
C GLY A 125 27.30 10.15 -15.39
N GLY A 126 26.45 10.62 -14.49
CA GLY A 126 25.69 11.87 -14.66
C GLY A 126 26.20 13.02 -13.79
N HIS A 127 26.47 14.19 -14.39
CA HIS A 127 26.93 15.39 -13.69
C HIS A 127 25.98 15.85 -12.57
N ARG A 128 26.57 16.43 -11.52
CA ARG A 128 25.88 17.04 -10.38
C ARG A 128 25.00 18.20 -10.85
N TRP A 129 23.82 18.33 -10.23
CA TRP A 129 23.04 19.57 -10.25
C TRP A 129 23.70 20.59 -9.33
#